data_AF-A0A1I7EAM5-F1
#
_entry.id   AF-A0A1I7EAM5-F1
#
_cell.length_a   1.000
_cell.length_b   1.000
_cell.length_c   1.000
_cell.angle_alpha   90.00
_cell.angle_beta   90.00
_cell.angle_gamma   90.00
#
_symmetry.space_group_name_H-M   'P 1'
#
loop_
_entity.id
_entity.type
_entity.pdbx_description
1 polymer ?
#
loop_
_entity_poly.entity_id
_entity_poly.type
_entity_poly.pdbx_seq_one_letter_code
_entity_poly.pdbx_strand_id
1 'polypeptide(L)'
;MKREIKPLFRKVNTKARGVRHEFGGDFKNSRNKKGETREVTKGSMHGKVERGLDYTPLFRFLLSKVGLAWETVFREAESRLDKTDPIYWVVAINEEDKQDYVRVGESSYFSGMFVDENGILQLTDPALTAKDLTPFCTCCTHTLNGKVFGSE
;
A
#
# COMPACT_ATOMS: atom_id res chain seq x y z
N MET A 1 -8.75 1.45 31.22
CA MET A 1 -7.70 1.43 30.18
C MET A 1 -8.36 1.43 28.82
N LYS A 2 -8.25 2.50 28.03
CA LYS A 2 -8.59 2.44 26.61
C LYS A 2 -7.53 1.56 25.96
N ARG A 3 -7.92 0.39 25.42
CA ARG A 3 -7.01 -0.41 24.58
C ARG A 3 -6.69 0.46 23.38
N GLU A 4 -5.43 0.86 23.23
CA GLU A 4 -4.99 1.58 22.04
C GLU A 4 -5.25 0.69 20.83
N ILE A 5 -6.13 1.15 19.94
CA ILE A 5 -6.46 0.44 18.72
C ILE A 5 -5.23 0.59 17.80
N LYS A 6 -4.61 -0.53 17.43
CA LYS A 6 -3.42 -0.50 16.58
C LYS A 6 -3.77 0.07 15.21
N PRO A 7 -3.03 1.05 14.67
CA PRO A 7 -3.28 1.55 13.32
C PRO A 7 -3.04 0.47 12.26
N LEU A 8 -3.68 0.60 11.09
CA LEU A 8 -3.49 -0.29 9.93
C LEU A 8 -2.42 0.20 8.95
N PHE A 9 -1.61 1.15 9.38
CA PHE A 9 -0.48 1.68 8.63
C PHE A 9 0.69 1.90 9.59
N ARG A 10 1.90 2.01 9.04
CA ARG A 10 3.10 2.35 9.80
C ARG A 10 3.97 3.32 9.02
N LYS A 11 4.84 4.03 9.73
CA LYS A 11 5.87 4.85 9.09
C LYS A 11 6.96 3.93 8.53
N VAL A 12 7.32 4.12 7.27
CA VAL A 12 8.43 3.41 6.62
C VAL A 12 9.72 3.71 7.38
N ASN A 13 10.56 2.68 7.55
CA ASN A 13 11.87 2.85 8.15
C ASN A 13 12.82 3.55 7.17
N THR A 14 12.97 4.87 7.33
CA THR A 14 13.86 5.70 6.52
C THR A 14 15.35 5.46 6.77
N LYS A 15 15.70 4.74 7.84
CA LYS A 15 17.11 4.44 8.20
C LYS A 15 17.62 3.14 7.59
N ALA A 16 16.74 2.32 7.02
CA ALA A 16 17.16 1.06 6.40
C ALA A 16 17.90 1.30 5.08
N ARG A 17 18.90 0.46 4.78
CA ARG A 17 19.72 0.57 3.58
C ARG A 17 18.87 0.28 2.34
N GLY A 18 18.98 1.14 1.32
CA GLY A 18 18.34 0.93 0.02
C GLY A 18 16.85 1.30 -0.04
N VAL A 19 16.28 1.90 1.01
CA VAL A 19 14.89 2.36 0.94
C VAL A 19 14.79 3.56 0.00
N ARG A 20 14.17 3.32 -1.16
CA ARG A 20 13.80 4.37 -2.10
C ARG A 20 12.58 5.11 -1.57
N HIS A 21 12.81 6.28 -1.00
CA HIS A 21 11.76 7.29 -0.92
C HIS A 21 11.81 8.13 -2.20
N GLU A 22 10.72 8.77 -2.58
CA GLU A 22 10.71 9.86 -3.55
C GLU A 22 11.55 11.05 -3.03
N PHE A 23 12.87 10.86 -2.96
CA PHE A 23 13.80 11.85 -2.48
C PHE A 23 14.09 12.87 -3.59
N GLY A 24 13.99 14.15 -3.24
CA GLY A 24 14.83 15.17 -3.86
C GLY A 24 14.43 15.67 -5.26
N GLY A 25 13.16 15.61 -5.66
CA GLY A 25 12.67 16.24 -6.89
C GLY A 25 12.18 17.68 -6.69
N ASP A 26 11.52 17.96 -5.57
CA ASP A 26 10.77 19.22 -5.35
C ASP A 26 11.68 20.45 -5.37
N PHE A 27 12.91 20.30 -4.87
CA PHE A 27 13.90 21.37 -4.82
C PHE A 27 14.80 21.44 -6.06
N LYS A 28 14.85 20.39 -6.90
CA LYS A 28 15.74 20.35 -8.07
C LYS A 28 15.41 21.47 -9.07
N ASN A 29 14.12 21.75 -9.23
CA ASN A 29 13.61 22.75 -10.17
C ASN A 29 13.41 24.13 -9.53
N SER A 30 13.48 24.26 -8.20
CA SER A 30 13.29 25.56 -7.51
C SER A 30 14.46 26.52 -7.75
N ARG A 31 15.69 26.01 -7.90
CA ARG A 31 16.90 26.83 -8.17
C ARG A 31 16.88 27.55 -9.52
N ASN A 32 16.14 27.03 -10.50
CA ASN A 32 16.11 27.58 -11.86
C ASN A 32 14.93 28.55 -12.10
N LYS A 33 14.09 28.81 -11.08
CA LYS A 33 13.06 29.85 -11.18
C LYS A 33 13.73 31.23 -11.11
N LYS A 34 13.69 31.99 -12.21
CA LYS A 34 14.14 33.39 -12.24
C LYS A 34 13.17 34.27 -11.42
N GLY A 35 13.61 34.73 -10.26
CA GLY A 35 12.90 35.68 -9.39
C GLY A 35 13.23 35.47 -7.90
N GLU A 36 13.51 36.56 -7.17
CA GLU A 36 13.75 36.52 -5.71
C GLU A 36 12.45 36.23 -4.95
N THR A 37 12.07 34.97 -4.91
CA THR A 37 11.02 34.49 -4.00
C THR A 37 11.66 34.01 -2.70
N ARG A 38 10.99 34.21 -1.56
CA ARG A 38 11.48 33.76 -0.24
C ARG A 38 11.89 32.28 -0.22
N GLU A 39 11.24 31.45 -1.04
CA GLU A 39 11.52 30.03 -1.21
C GLU A 39 12.91 29.76 -1.83
N VAL A 40 13.37 30.64 -2.73
CA VAL A 40 14.70 30.60 -3.35
C VAL A 40 15.76 31.18 -2.41
N THR A 41 15.44 32.27 -1.70
CA THR A 41 16.40 32.97 -0.80
C THR A 41 16.63 32.26 0.52
N LYS A 42 15.62 31.58 1.10
CA LYS A 42 15.71 30.93 2.42
C LYS A 42 15.63 29.40 2.38
N GLY A 43 15.35 28.80 1.22
CA GLY A 43 15.08 27.38 1.09
C GLY A 43 13.70 27.02 1.62
N SER A 44 12.80 26.60 0.74
CA SER A 44 11.53 25.99 1.16
C SER A 44 11.77 24.55 1.64
N MET A 45 11.59 24.31 2.95
CA MET A 45 11.42 22.95 3.47
C MET A 45 9.94 22.56 3.33
N HIS A 46 9.57 21.92 2.22
CA HIS A 46 8.22 21.38 2.04
C HIS A 46 7.96 20.21 3.00
N GLY A 47 7.52 20.50 4.23
CA GLY A 47 7.29 19.50 5.28
C GLY A 47 5.96 18.74 5.18
N LYS A 48 5.19 18.89 4.09
CA LYS A 48 3.81 18.38 3.97
C LYS A 48 3.59 17.27 2.94
N VAL A 49 4.63 16.81 2.24
CA VAL A 49 4.44 15.63 1.39
C VAL A 49 4.48 14.40 2.30
N GLU A 50 3.34 13.74 2.47
CA GLU A 50 3.18 12.51 3.26
C GLU A 50 3.88 11.33 2.58
N ARG A 51 5.20 11.41 2.48
CA ARG A 51 6.05 10.35 1.93
C ARG A 51 6.36 9.34 3.03
N GLY A 52 6.21 8.06 2.72
CA GLY A 52 6.71 6.97 3.56
C GLY A 52 5.74 6.46 4.62
N LEU A 53 4.46 6.32 4.28
CA LEU A 53 3.57 5.41 4.99
C LEU A 53 3.54 4.05 4.28
N ASP A 54 3.49 3.01 5.08
CA ASP A 54 3.40 1.61 4.66
C ASP A 54 2.06 1.04 5.11
N TYR A 55 1.21 0.77 4.12
CA TYR A 55 -0.13 0.22 4.28
C TYR A 55 -0.16 -1.31 4.21
N THR A 56 0.98 -2.00 4.17
CA THR A 56 1.00 -3.47 4.23
C THR A 56 0.25 -4.08 5.43
N PRO A 57 0.15 -3.45 6.62
CA PRO A 57 -0.71 -3.97 7.69
C PRO A 57 -2.20 -3.96 7.33
N LEU A 58 -2.67 -2.98 6.55
CA LEU A 58 -4.05 -2.93 6.02
C LEU A 58 -4.32 -4.13 5.13
N PHE A 59 -3.43 -4.43 4.18
CA PHE A 59 -3.66 -5.52 3.22
C PHE A 59 -3.74 -6.88 3.92
N ARG A 60 -2.87 -7.12 4.92
CA ARG A 60 -2.94 -8.32 5.76
C ARG A 60 -4.23 -8.39 6.57
N PHE A 61 -4.69 -7.26 7.09
CA PHE A 61 -5.96 -7.18 7.81
C PHE A 61 -7.14 -7.53 6.89
N LEU A 62 -7.21 -6.96 5.69
CA LEU A 62 -8.27 -7.23 4.71
C LEU A 62 -8.27 -8.70 4.28
N LEU A 63 -7.10 -9.29 4.02
CA LEU A 63 -6.97 -10.71 3.71
C LEU A 63 -7.51 -11.61 4.84
N SER A 64 -7.28 -11.24 6.10
CA SER A 64 -7.83 -11.99 7.24
C SER A 64 -9.35 -11.87 7.40
N LYS A 65 -9.99 -10.92 6.70
CA LYS A 65 -11.41 -10.60 6.77
C LYS A 65 -12.19 -11.03 5.52
N VAL A 66 -11.54 -11.74 4.60
CA VAL A 66 -12.20 -12.36 3.44
C VAL A 66 -13.31 -13.30 3.93
N GLY A 67 -14.48 -13.24 3.29
CA GLY A 67 -15.69 -13.95 3.66
C GLY A 67 -16.60 -13.21 4.67
N LEU A 68 -16.23 -12.00 5.10
CA LEU A 68 -17.06 -11.16 5.97
C LEU A 68 -17.75 -10.01 5.20
N ALA A 69 -18.80 -9.46 5.80
CA ALA A 69 -19.54 -8.33 5.26
C ALA A 69 -18.64 -7.08 5.13
N TRP A 70 -18.52 -6.58 3.90
CA TRP A 70 -17.67 -5.47 3.51
C TRP A 70 -17.89 -4.22 4.35
N GLU A 71 -19.14 -3.82 4.58
CA GLU A 71 -19.48 -2.61 5.34
C GLU A 71 -18.88 -2.63 6.76
N THR A 72 -18.87 -3.80 7.41
CA THR A 72 -18.32 -3.94 8.76
C THR A 72 -16.79 -3.87 8.77
N VAL A 73 -16.16 -4.51 7.78
CA VAL A 73 -14.71 -4.50 7.58
C VAL A 73 -14.21 -3.12 7.20
N PHE A 74 -14.94 -2.44 6.30
CA PHE A 74 -14.64 -1.09 5.85
C PHE A 74 -14.69 -0.09 7.00
N ARG A 75 -15.77 -0.10 7.81
CA ARG A 75 -15.86 0.77 9.00
C ARG A 75 -14.77 0.49 10.02
N GLU A 76 -14.43 -0.78 10.23
CA GLU A 76 -13.33 -1.16 11.12
C GLU A 76 -12.00 -0.61 10.58
N ALA A 77 -11.74 -0.76 9.28
CA ALA A 77 -10.53 -0.28 8.64
C ALA A 77 -10.43 1.25 8.65
N GLU A 78 -11.49 1.94 8.25
CA GLU A 78 -11.57 3.41 8.21
C GLU A 78 -11.28 4.01 9.58
N SER A 79 -11.82 3.44 10.67
CA SER A 79 -11.54 3.92 12.03
C SER A 79 -10.08 3.83 12.48
N ARG A 80 -9.25 3.08 11.74
CA ARG A 80 -7.84 2.75 12.06
C ARG A 80 -6.85 3.30 11.03
N LEU A 81 -7.34 3.93 9.97
CA LEU A 81 -6.55 4.48 8.88
C LEU A 81 -6.52 6.01 8.96
N ASP A 82 -5.47 6.58 8.39
CA ASP A 82 -5.38 8.02 8.12
C ASP A 82 -6.14 8.41 6.85
N LYS A 83 -6.20 7.50 5.87
CA LYS A 83 -6.89 7.68 4.57
C LYS A 83 -7.59 6.40 4.14
N THR A 84 -8.68 6.55 3.40
CA THR A 84 -9.45 5.43 2.84
C THR A 84 -8.92 4.97 1.48
N ASP A 85 -8.27 5.84 0.70
CA ASP A 85 -7.72 5.51 -0.62
C ASP A 85 -6.90 4.20 -0.67
N PRO A 86 -6.02 3.88 0.31
CA PRO A 86 -5.23 2.65 0.27
C PRO A 86 -6.07 1.37 0.28
N ILE A 87 -7.31 1.42 0.77
CA ILE A 87 -8.24 0.28 0.72
C ILE A 87 -8.51 -0.12 -0.74
N TYR A 88 -8.76 0.88 -1.59
CA TYR A 88 -9.10 0.67 -3.00
C TYR A 88 -7.90 0.32 -3.88
N TRP A 89 -6.68 0.35 -3.33
CA TRP A 89 -5.51 -0.15 -4.05
C TRP A 89 -5.51 -1.67 -4.19
N VAL A 90 -6.23 -2.38 -3.30
CA VAL A 90 -6.29 -3.85 -3.29
C VAL A 90 -7.71 -4.39 -3.38
N VAL A 91 -8.72 -3.59 -2.95
CA VAL A 91 -10.13 -3.97 -3.04
C VAL A 91 -10.81 -3.25 -4.20
N ALA A 92 -11.31 -4.02 -5.16
CA ALA A 92 -12.14 -3.53 -6.25
C ALA A 92 -13.62 -3.50 -5.86
N ILE A 93 -14.28 -2.36 -6.08
CA ILE A 93 -15.75 -2.27 -5.98
C ILE A 93 -16.38 -2.66 -7.32
N ASN A 94 -15.83 -2.15 -8.42
CA ASN A 94 -16.32 -2.45 -9.76
C ASN A 94 -15.58 -3.66 -10.32
N GLU A 95 -16.23 -4.37 -11.25
CA GLU A 95 -15.59 -5.52 -11.90
C GLU A 95 -14.42 -5.13 -12.78
N GLU A 96 -14.44 -3.94 -13.38
CA GLU A 96 -13.38 -3.43 -14.25
C GLU A 96 -12.08 -3.15 -13.49
N ASP A 97 -12.19 -2.86 -12.19
CA ASP A 97 -11.05 -2.57 -11.32
C ASP A 97 -10.47 -3.84 -10.68
N LYS A 98 -11.06 -5.01 -10.94
CA LYS A 98 -10.58 -6.30 -10.41
C LYS A 98 -9.18 -6.58 -10.92
N GLN A 99 -8.28 -6.84 -9.98
CA GLN A 99 -6.93 -7.32 -10.26
C GLN A 99 -6.73 -8.63 -9.50
N ASP A 100 -6.06 -9.60 -10.12
CA ASP A 100 -5.79 -10.89 -9.46
C ASP A 100 -4.80 -10.72 -8.30
N TYR A 101 -3.83 -9.82 -8.49
CA TYR A 101 -2.87 -9.43 -7.49
C TYR A 101 -2.35 -8.01 -7.72
N VAL A 102 -1.90 -7.37 -6.65
CA VAL A 102 -1.38 -6.00 -6.66
C VAL A 102 0.05 -5.99 -6.14
N ARG A 103 0.95 -5.29 -6.84
CA ARG A 103 2.32 -5.08 -6.38
C ARG A 103 2.41 -3.84 -5.50
N VAL A 104 2.86 -4.04 -4.27
CA VAL A 104 3.10 -2.99 -3.28
C VAL A 104 4.61 -2.85 -3.08
N GLY A 105 5.14 -1.67 -3.42
CA GLY A 105 6.58 -1.42 -3.38
C GLY A 105 7.34 -2.14 -4.50
N GLU A 106 8.50 -2.71 -4.17
CA GLU A 106 9.41 -3.31 -5.16
C GLU A 106 9.15 -4.80 -5.41
N SER A 107 8.93 -5.60 -4.36
CA SER A 107 8.84 -7.07 -4.47
C SER A 107 7.75 -7.74 -3.62
N SER A 108 6.88 -6.96 -2.99
CA SER A 108 5.75 -7.49 -2.21
C SER A 108 4.47 -7.44 -3.03
N TYR A 109 3.77 -8.57 -3.10
CA TYR A 109 2.53 -8.75 -3.84
C TYR A 109 1.46 -9.19 -2.86
N PHE A 110 0.23 -8.74 -3.10
CA PHE A 110 -0.94 -9.14 -2.35
C PHE A 110 -2.03 -9.59 -3.31
N SER A 111 -2.79 -10.62 -2.95
CA SER A 111 -3.95 -11.03 -3.75
C SER A 111 -4.96 -9.88 -3.79
N GLY A 112 -5.48 -9.62 -4.97
CA GLY A 112 -6.56 -8.66 -5.13
C GLY A 112 -7.84 -9.22 -4.55
N MET A 113 -8.67 -8.30 -4.07
CA MET A 113 -9.94 -8.59 -3.45
C MET A 113 -11.03 -7.79 -4.16
N PHE A 114 -12.26 -8.25 -4.06
CA PHE A 114 -13.42 -7.51 -4.56
C PHE A 114 -14.61 -7.66 -3.62
N VAL A 115 -15.56 -6.75 -3.75
CA VAL A 115 -16.84 -6.85 -3.05
C VAL A 115 -17.84 -7.52 -3.97
N ASP A 116 -18.40 -8.65 -3.54
CA ASP A 116 -19.43 -9.36 -4.31
C ASP A 116 -20.80 -8.67 -4.22
N GLU A 117 -21.78 -9.17 -4.98
CA GLU A 117 -23.15 -8.64 -5.01
C GLU A 117 -23.86 -8.71 -3.65
N ASN A 118 -23.44 -9.61 -2.77
CA ASN A 118 -23.98 -9.74 -1.41
C ASN A 118 -23.30 -8.78 -0.42
N GLY A 119 -22.36 -7.96 -0.89
CA GLY A 119 -21.58 -7.07 -0.05
C GLY A 119 -20.56 -7.81 0.82
N ILE A 120 -20.07 -8.98 0.37
CA ILE A 120 -19.06 -9.77 1.07
C ILE A 120 -17.70 -9.56 0.38
N LEU A 121 -16.66 -9.42 1.19
CA LEU A 121 -15.29 -9.31 0.69
C LEU A 121 -14.78 -10.68 0.22
N GLN A 122 -14.41 -10.79 -1.05
CA GLN A 122 -13.90 -12.02 -1.68
C GLN A 122 -12.52 -11.79 -2.29
N LEU A 123 -11.79 -12.88 -2.56
CA LEU A 123 -10.57 -12.86 -3.36
C LEU A 123 -10.93 -12.86 -4.85
N THR A 124 -10.24 -12.06 -5.66
CA THR A 124 -10.43 -12.05 -7.13
C THR A 124 -10.11 -13.41 -7.73
N ASP A 125 -8.95 -13.96 -7.35
CA ASP A 125 -8.54 -15.30 -7.72
C ASP A 125 -8.13 -16.09 -6.47
N PRO A 126 -9.04 -16.93 -5.92
CA PRO A 126 -8.73 -17.80 -4.79
C PRO A 126 -7.74 -18.93 -5.12
N ALA A 127 -7.58 -19.28 -6.41
CA ALA A 127 -6.69 -20.35 -6.84
C ALA A 127 -5.24 -19.86 -7.02
N LEU A 128 -5.05 -18.54 -7.15
CA LEU A 128 -3.73 -17.94 -7.27
C LEU A 128 -2.90 -18.15 -5.99
N THR A 129 -1.85 -18.95 -6.10
CA THR A 129 -0.90 -19.18 -5.02
C THR A 129 0.48 -18.63 -5.35
N ALA A 130 1.35 -18.57 -4.34
CA ALA A 130 2.72 -18.11 -4.54
C ALA A 130 3.52 -19.07 -5.44
N LYS A 131 3.10 -20.33 -5.59
CA LYS A 131 3.71 -21.33 -6.49
C LYS A 131 3.53 -21.00 -7.96
N ASP A 132 2.42 -20.37 -8.32
CA ASP A 132 2.06 -20.08 -9.71
C ASP A 132 2.82 -18.85 -10.25
N LEU A 133 3.43 -18.07 -9.34
CA LEU A 133 4.14 -16.84 -9.66
C LEU A 133 5.65 -17.06 -9.76
N THR A 134 6.24 -16.50 -10.82
CA THR A 134 7.70 -16.50 -11.02
C THR A 134 8.29 -15.12 -10.78
N PRO A 135 9.41 -15.02 -10.01
CA PRO A 135 10.13 -13.76 -9.84
C PRO A 135 10.51 -13.12 -11.17
N PHE A 136 10.35 -11.80 -11.31
CA PHE A 136 10.80 -11.13 -12.53
C PHE A 136 12.34 -11.04 -12.61
N CYS A 137 13.02 -11.15 -11.46
CA CYS A 137 14.48 -11.16 -11.39
C CYS A 137 14.98 -12.22 -10.40
N THR A 138 16.20 -12.67 -10.63
CA THR A 138 16.89 -13.67 -9.79
C THR A 138 17.52 -13.07 -8.54
N CYS A 139 17.64 -11.74 -8.45
CA CYS A 139 18.31 -11.06 -7.34
C CYS A 139 17.38 -10.60 -6.21
N CYS A 140 16.06 -10.56 -6.42
CA CYS A 140 15.10 -10.09 -5.42
C CYS A 140 14.17 -11.21 -4.95
N THR A 141 13.90 -11.25 -3.64
CA THR A 141 12.88 -12.12 -3.06
C THR A 141 11.50 -11.51 -3.27
N HIS A 142 10.73 -12.15 -4.15
CA HIS A 142 9.33 -11.78 -4.41
C HIS A 142 8.41 -12.57 -3.50
N THR A 143 7.39 -11.91 -2.98
CA THR A 143 6.43 -12.57 -2.07
C THR A 143 4.99 -12.27 -2.46
N LEU A 144 4.10 -13.26 -2.39
CA LEU A 144 2.64 -13.11 -2.48
C LEU A 144 2.04 -13.34 -1.10
N ASN A 145 1.30 -12.36 -0.58
CA ASN A 145 0.70 -12.40 0.77
C ASN A 145 1.73 -12.69 1.88
N GLY A 146 3.02 -12.36 1.64
CA GLY A 146 4.13 -12.64 2.55
C GLY A 146 4.80 -14.01 2.39
N LYS A 147 4.35 -14.86 1.45
CA LYS A 147 5.00 -16.13 1.09
C LYS A 147 5.87 -15.96 -0.15
N VAL A 148 7.02 -16.63 -0.20
CA VAL A 148 7.98 -16.46 -1.31
C VAL A 148 7.42 -17.08 -2.60
N PHE A 149 7.66 -16.46 -3.75
CA PHE A 149 7.29 -17.04 -5.04
C PHE A 149 7.95 -18.41 -5.24
N GLY A 150 7.21 -19.35 -5.84
CA GLY A 150 7.62 -20.76 -5.95
C GLY A 150 7.51 -21.56 -4.64
N SER A 151 7.12 -20.92 -3.53
CA SER A 151 6.75 -21.60 -2.27
C SER A 151 5.23 -21.60 -2.09
N GLU A 152 4.71 -22.51 -1.27
CA GLU A 152 3.28 -22.85 -1.05
C GLU A 152 2.20 -21.78 -1.28
#